data_AF-A0A2G9G7X6-F1
#
_entry.id   AF-A0A2G9G7X6-F1
#
_cell.length_a   1.000
_cell.length_b   1.000
_cell.length_c   1.000
_cell.angle_alpha   90.00
_cell.angle_beta   90.00
_cell.angle_gamma   90.00
#
_symmetry.space_group_name_H-M   'P 1'
#
loop_
_entity.id
_entity.type
_entity.pdbx_description
1 polymer ?
#
loop_
_entity_poly.entity_id
_entity_poly.type
_entity_poly.pdbx_seq_one_letter_code
_entity_poly.pdbx_strand_id
1 'polypeptide(L)'
;MLWRTGGPGCSSLYGVTNEIGPFTIDFLNSNGSLPSLMLREHAWTKVANIIFLDQPVGTGFSYATTPEAFYSNDTYATELDYKFLRKWLKNHPKYINNPLWRRFLFWHSCSSYC
;
A
#
# COMPACT_ATOMS: atom_id res chain seq x y z
N MET A 1 -9.75 -3.81 5.23
CA MET A 1 -8.45 -4.50 5.27
C MET A 1 -7.35 -3.47 5.06
N LEU A 2 -6.30 -3.50 5.88
CA LEU A 2 -5.08 -2.70 5.69
C LEU A 2 -4.02 -3.61 5.05
N TRP A 3 -3.49 -3.21 3.90
CA TRP A 3 -2.46 -3.90 3.14
C TRP A 3 -1.15 -3.12 3.17
N ARG A 4 -0.07 -3.84 3.49
CA ARG A 4 1.29 -3.33 3.47
C ARG A 4 2.19 -4.33 2.75
N THR A 5 2.96 -3.83 1.78
CA THR A 5 4.03 -4.61 1.15
C THR A 5 5.26 -4.67 2.08
N GLY A 6 5.96 -5.82 2.08
CA GLY A 6 7.19 -6.05 2.85
C GLY A 6 8.42 -5.38 2.25
N GLY A 7 9.63 -5.81 2.62
CA GLY A 7 10.86 -5.19 2.14
C GLY A 7 11.87 -4.97 3.26
N PRO A 8 12.23 -3.74 3.62
CA PRO A 8 11.40 -2.54 3.79
C PRO A 8 11.53 -1.54 2.63
N GLY A 9 10.62 -0.57 2.53
CA GLY A 9 10.72 0.49 1.52
C GLY A 9 9.97 0.22 0.21
N CYS A 10 9.41 -0.98 0.03
CA CYS A 10 8.59 -1.29 -1.13
C CYS A 10 7.24 -0.60 -1.08
N SER A 11 6.83 0.01 -2.19
CA SER A 11 5.50 0.62 -2.27
C SER A 11 4.38 -0.43 -2.26
N SER A 12 3.32 -0.13 -1.52
CA SER A 12 2.05 -0.85 -1.56
C SER A 12 1.30 -0.68 -2.88
N LEU A 13 1.73 0.25 -3.75
CA LEU A 13 1.28 0.30 -5.14
C LEU A 13 1.58 -0.99 -5.90
N TYR A 14 2.64 -1.71 -5.53
CA TYR A 14 2.91 -3.04 -6.06
C TYR A 14 1.75 -4.00 -5.77
N GLY A 15 1.20 -3.97 -4.55
CA GLY A 15 0.04 -4.78 -4.19
C GLY A 15 -1.23 -4.40 -4.96
N VAL A 16 -1.34 -3.13 -5.37
CA VAL A 16 -2.43 -2.62 -6.21
C VAL A 16 -2.35 -3.16 -7.63
N THR A 17 -1.15 -3.20 -8.23
CA THR A 17 -0.98 -3.51 -9.66
C THR A 17 -0.57 -4.95 -9.96
N ASN A 18 0.12 -5.62 -9.03
CA ASN A 18 0.73 -6.93 -9.28
C ASN A 18 0.15 -8.06 -8.41
N GLU A 19 -0.52 -7.76 -7.29
CA GLU A 19 -0.95 -8.79 -6.35
C GLU A 19 -2.48 -8.91 -6.22
N ILE A 20 -3.11 -8.12 -5.35
CA ILE A 20 -4.51 -8.30 -4.94
C ILE A 20 -5.42 -7.16 -5.39
N GLY A 21 -4.84 -6.11 -5.95
CA GLY A 21 -5.58 -4.94 -6.36
C GLY A 21 -6.43 -5.15 -7.63
N PRO A 22 -7.24 -4.13 -7.95
CA PRO A 22 -8.25 -4.17 -9.01
C PRO A 22 -7.71 -4.16 -10.43
N PHE A 23 -6.44 -3.79 -10.64
CA PHE A 23 -5.90 -3.59 -11.99
C PHE A 23 -4.48 -4.13 -12.11
N THR A 24 -4.05 -4.40 -13.34
CA THR A 24 -2.67 -4.68 -13.72
C THR A 24 -2.24 -3.68 -14.79
N ILE A 25 -0.93 -3.46 -14.90
CA ILE A 25 -0.37 -2.64 -15.98
C ILE A 25 -0.34 -3.48 -17.26
N ASP A 26 -0.90 -2.94 -18.34
CA ASP A 26 -0.85 -3.50 -19.68
C ASP A 26 0.35 -2.91 -20.44
N PHE A 27 1.50 -3.56 -20.31
CA PHE A 27 2.74 -3.12 -20.94
C PHE A 27 2.71 -3.23 -22.47
N LEU A 28 1.86 -4.09 -23.04
CA LEU A 28 1.79 -4.32 -24.48
C LEU A 28 1.05 -3.19 -25.21
N ASN A 29 0.00 -2.65 -24.57
CA ASN A 29 -0.81 -1.57 -25.13
C ASN A 29 -0.43 -0.19 -24.59
N SER A 30 0.70 -0.07 -23.89
CA SER A 30 1.18 1.20 -23.35
C SER A 30 1.95 1.99 -24.40
N ASN A 31 1.47 3.18 -24.77
CA ASN A 31 2.08 4.04 -25.79
C ASN A 31 3.33 4.82 -25.28
N GLY A 32 4.03 4.29 -24.27
CA GLY A 32 5.26 4.87 -23.72
C GLY A 32 5.12 6.14 -22.87
N SER A 33 3.95 6.81 -22.86
CA SER A 33 3.70 8.00 -22.03
C SER A 33 2.93 7.67 -20.74
N LEU A 34 1.79 7.00 -20.87
CA LEU A 34 0.94 6.59 -19.75
C LEU A 34 0.73 5.07 -19.82
N PRO A 35 0.93 4.34 -18.70
CA PRO A 35 0.64 2.92 -18.65
C PRO A 35 -0.86 2.70 -18.83
N SER A 36 -1.23 1.80 -19.74
CA SER A 36 -2.60 1.32 -19.84
C SER A 36 -2.92 0.39 -18.67
N LEU A 37 -4.15 0.44 -18.15
CA LEU A 37 -4.59 -0.37 -17.01
C LEU A 37 -5.66 -1.37 -17.46
N MET A 38 -5.46 -2.64 -17.08
CA MET A 38 -6.43 -3.72 -17.32
C MET A 38 -7.03 -4.16 -15.99
N LEU A 39 -8.36 -4.33 -15.95
CA LEU A 39 -9.07 -4.81 -14.75
C LEU A 39 -8.75 -6.29 -14.48
N ARG A 40 -8.50 -6.62 -13.22
CA ARG A 40 -8.28 -8.00 -12.78
C ARG A 40 -9.61 -8.68 -12.43
N GLU A 41 -9.80 -9.88 -12.97
CA GLU A 41 -11.00 -10.68 -12.71
C GLU A 41 -11.08 -11.12 -11.23
N HIS A 42 -9.96 -11.47 -10.61
CA HIS A 42 -9.91 -11.98 -9.23
C HIS A 42 -9.34 -10.98 -8.22
N ALA A 43 -9.74 -9.72 -8.33
CA ALA A 43 -9.32 -8.67 -7.39
C ALA A 43 -9.99 -8.80 -6.02
N TRP A 44 -9.22 -8.65 -4.93
CA TRP A 44 -9.74 -8.73 -3.56
C TRP A 44 -10.63 -7.55 -3.21
N THR A 45 -10.48 -6.43 -3.93
CA THR A 45 -11.36 -5.27 -3.82
C THR A 45 -12.81 -5.56 -4.21
N LYS A 46 -13.10 -6.69 -4.89
CA LYS A 46 -14.47 -7.13 -5.16
C LYS A 46 -15.20 -7.63 -3.90
N VAL A 47 -14.48 -8.06 -2.88
CA VAL A 47 -15.04 -8.67 -1.66
C VAL A 47 -14.67 -7.94 -0.38
N ALA A 48 -13.74 -6.98 -0.44
CA ALA A 48 -13.29 -6.22 0.72
C ALA A 48 -12.92 -4.77 0.36
N ASN A 49 -13.11 -3.86 1.32
CA ASN A 49 -12.51 -2.53 1.26
C ASN A 49 -11.05 -2.62 1.68
N ILE A 50 -10.12 -2.17 0.85
CA ILE A 50 -8.67 -2.32 1.07
C ILE A 50 -8.00 -0.94 1.07
N ILE A 51 -7.18 -0.69 2.10
CA ILE A 51 -6.30 0.47 2.20
C ILE A 51 -4.89 -0.03 1.91
N PHE A 52 -4.28 0.45 0.83
CA PHE A 52 -2.89 0.18 0.50
C PHE A 52 -2.04 1.30 1.09
N LEU A 53 -1.13 0.97 2.00
CA LEU A 53 -0.36 1.95 2.76
C LEU A 53 1.13 1.86 2.42
N ASP A 54 1.70 2.95 1.94
CA ASP A 54 3.15 3.10 1.77
C ASP A 54 3.79 3.43 3.12
N GLN A 55 4.62 2.53 3.65
CA GLN A 55 5.46 2.78 4.82
C GLN A 55 6.78 2.00 4.71
N PRO A 56 7.85 2.41 5.43
CA PRO A 56 7.95 3.62 6.24
C PRO A 56 8.08 4.90 5.40
N VAL A 57 8.35 6.03 6.04
CA VAL A 57 8.63 7.30 5.34
C VAL A 57 9.76 7.11 4.32
N GLY A 58 9.58 7.63 3.10
CA GLY A 58 10.46 7.40 1.95
C GLY A 58 9.98 6.28 1.02
N THR A 59 8.96 5.52 1.41
CA THR A 59 8.37 4.45 0.58
C THR A 59 7.37 5.01 -0.40
N GLY A 60 7.52 4.72 -1.69
CA GLY A 60 6.56 5.11 -2.73
C GLY A 60 6.26 6.62 -2.69
N PHE A 61 5.03 6.98 -2.35
CA PHE A 61 4.60 8.38 -2.24
C PHE A 61 4.65 8.96 -0.81
N SER A 62 4.98 8.16 0.19
CA SER A 62 5.11 8.61 1.58
C SER A 62 6.41 9.39 1.78
N TYR A 63 6.34 10.66 2.18
CA TYR A 63 7.51 11.53 2.41
C TYR A 63 7.42 12.27 3.75
N ALA A 64 8.57 12.79 4.21
CA ALA A 64 8.65 13.73 5.32
C ALA A 64 9.35 15.02 4.89
N THR A 65 9.09 16.09 5.63
CA THR A 65 9.71 17.40 5.43
C THR A 65 10.95 17.61 6.29
N THR A 66 11.22 16.72 7.25
CA THR A 66 12.37 16.79 8.16
C THR A 66 13.26 15.57 7.98
N PRO A 67 14.60 15.72 7.92
CA PRO A 67 15.52 14.59 7.75
C PRO A 67 15.37 13.52 8.82
N GLU A 68 15.06 13.90 10.06
CA GLU A 68 14.97 13.00 11.20
C GLU A 68 13.85 11.97 11.06
N ALA A 69 12.80 12.31 10.31
CA ALA A 69 11.64 11.44 10.12
C ALA A 69 11.90 10.32 9.09
N PHE A 70 13.01 10.36 8.35
CA PHE A 70 13.44 9.27 7.48
C PHE A 70 14.10 8.13 8.27
N TYR A 71 14.58 8.39 9.51
CA TYR A 71 15.03 7.31 10.39
C TYR A 71 13.83 6.50 10.86
N SER A 72 13.84 5.20 10.56
CA SER A 72 12.75 4.30 10.89
C SER A 72 13.25 2.99 11.49
N ASN A 73 12.44 2.44 12.39
CA ASN A 73 12.57 1.09 12.93
C ASN A 73 11.16 0.50 13.07
N ASP A 74 11.06 -0.78 13.41
CA ASP A 74 9.78 -1.48 13.46
C ASP A 74 8.78 -0.84 14.45
N THR A 75 9.27 -0.38 15.60
CA THR A 75 8.44 0.30 16.61
C THR A 75 7.89 1.61 16.09
N TYR A 76 8.75 2.44 15.51
CA TYR A 76 8.38 3.74 14.97
C TYR A 76 7.45 3.61 13.75
N ALA A 77 7.73 2.68 12.84
CA ALA A 77 6.85 2.39 11.71
C ALA A 77 5.45 1.93 12.18
N THR A 78 5.39 1.09 13.20
CA THR A 78 4.11 0.64 13.79
C THR A 78 3.34 1.78 14.45
N GLU A 79 4.03 2.71 15.11
CA GLU A 79 3.41 3.89 15.69
C GLU A 79 2.82 4.82 14.61
N LEU A 80 3.54 5.01 13.51
CA LEU A 80 3.06 5.80 12.37
C LEU A 80 1.84 5.16 11.70
N ASP A 81 1.83 3.84 11.51
CA ASP A 81 0.68 3.11 10.98
C ASP A 81 -0.57 3.28 11.85
N TYR A 82 -0.40 3.18 13.17
CA TYR A 82 -1.48 3.38 14.12
C TYR A 82 -2.02 4.82 14.05
N LYS A 83 -1.12 5.82 14.02
CA LYS A 83 -1.48 7.23 13.87
C LYS A 83 -2.22 7.50 12.56
N PHE A 84 -1.74 6.93 11.44
CA PHE A 84 -2.39 7.02 10.14
C PHE A 84 -3.82 6.47 10.22
N LEU A 85 -3.99 5.24 10.71
CA LEU A 85 -5.29 4.58 10.76
C LEU A 85 -6.30 5.34 11.64
N ARG A 86 -5.86 5.85 12.81
CA ARG A 86 -6.69 6.67 13.70
C ARG A 86 -7.17 7.95 13.00
N LYS A 87 -6.27 8.65 12.31
CA LYS A 87 -6.62 9.87 11.55
C LYS A 87 -7.55 9.54 10.37
N TRP A 88 -7.26 8.45 9.65
CA TRP A 88 -8.06 8.02 8.51
C TRP A 88 -9.48 7.65 8.92
N LEU A 89 -9.67 6.90 10.01
CA LEU A 89 -10.99 6.53 10.54
C LEU A 89 -11.77 7.75 11.06
N LYS A 90 -11.09 8.73 11.65
CA LYS A 90 -11.71 10.01 12.04
C LYS A 90 -12.27 10.75 10.82
N ASN A 91 -11.54 10.73 9.70
CA ASN A 91 -11.96 11.38 8.45
C ASN A 91 -12.98 10.56 7.65
N HIS A 92 -13.07 9.24 7.90
CA HIS A 92 -13.99 8.35 7.22
C HIS A 92 -14.86 7.56 8.21
N PRO A 93 -15.75 8.25 8.96
CA PRO A 93 -16.50 7.63 10.05
C PRO A 93 -17.40 6.47 9.59
N LYS A 94 -17.80 6.44 8.31
CA LYS A 94 -18.57 5.34 7.72
C LYS A 94 -17.90 3.96 7.82
N TYR A 95 -16.58 3.90 8.03
CA TYR A 95 -15.84 2.64 8.14
C TYR A 95 -15.53 2.22 9.58
N ILE A 96 -15.94 2.98 10.60
CA ILE A 96 -15.63 2.67 12.02
C ILE A 96 -16.20 1.33 12.45
N ASN A 97 -17.41 0.99 11.99
CA ASN A 97 -18.09 -0.25 12.37
C ASN A 97 -17.66 -1.46 11.52
N ASN A 98 -16.80 -1.27 10.52
CA ASN A 98 -16.37 -2.37 9.67
C ASN A 98 -15.31 -3.21 10.40
N PRO A 99 -15.37 -4.55 10.29
CA PRO A 99 -14.29 -5.40 10.78
C PRO A 99 -12.97 -5.02 10.10
N LEU A 100 -11.93 -4.82 10.91
CA LEU A 100 -10.61 -4.42 10.44
C LEU A 100 -9.64 -5.59 10.52
N TRP A 101 -9.16 -6.02 9.35
CA TRP A 101 -8.04 -6.96 9.23
C TRP A 101 -6.77 -6.22 8.79
N ARG A 102 -5.64 -6.56 9.42
CA ARG A 102 -4.30 -6.13 9.00
C ARG A 102 -3.60 -7.32 8.34
N ARG A 103 -3.15 -7.14 7.10
CA ARG A 103 -2.36 -8.16 6.39
C ARG A 103 -1.02 -7.59 5.98
N PHE A 104 0.01 -8.39 6.23
CA PHE A 104 1.39 -8.10 5.90
C PHE A 104 1.94 -9.26 5.09
N LEU A 105 2.61 -8.96 3.97
CA LEU A 105 3.26 -9.97 3.13
C LEU A 105 4.76 -9.79 3.14
N PHE A 106 5.44 -10.80 3.66
CA PHE A 106 6.85 -11.06 3.41
C PHE A 106 6.94 -11.90 2.15
N TRP A 107 7.08 -11.27 0.98
CA TRP A 107 7.51 -11.98 -0.22
C TRP A 107 8.95 -11.60 -0.53
N HIS A 108 9.80 -12.62 -0.71
CA HIS A 108 11.15 -12.48 -1.24
C HIS A 108 11.18 -11.80 -2.62
N SER A 109 10.05 -11.77 -3.36
CA SER A 109 9.96 -11.12 -4.67
C SER A 109 10.07 -9.61 -4.65
N CYS A 110 9.71 -8.92 -3.56
CA CYS A 110 9.84 -7.46 -3.56
C CYS A 110 11.31 -7.01 -3.54
N SER A 111 12.22 -7.84 -3.00
CA SER A 111 13.65 -7.54 -2.92
C SER A 111 14.34 -7.52 -4.29
N SER A 112 13.73 -8.04 -5.35
CA SER A 112 14.33 -8.08 -6.70
C SER A 112 13.76 -7.01 -7.65
N TYR A 113 12.69 -6.32 -7.25
CA TYR A 113 11.95 -5.36 -8.09
C TYR A 113 11.71 -4.00 -7.40
N CYS A 114 12.32 -3.77 -6.24
CA CYS A 114 12.44 -2.46 -5.61
C CYS A 114 13.88 -1.96 -5.68
#